data_AF-A0AAV0HH07-F1
#
_entry.id   AF-A0AAV0HH07-F1
#
_cell.length_a   1.000
_cell.length_b   1.000
_cell.length_c   1.000
_cell.angle_alpha   90.00
_cell.angle_beta   90.00
_cell.angle_gamma   90.00
#
_symmetry.space_group_name_H-M   'P 1'
#
loop_
_entity.id
_entity.type
_entity.pdbx_description
1 polymer ?
#
loop_
_entity_poly.entity_id
_entity_poly.type
_entity_poly.pdbx_seq_one_letter_code
_entity_poly.pdbx_strand_id
1 'polypeptide(L)'
;MRELKREEKEIIDVPDLEAAECGEILAQYGVEAEEAEPVVRALTRNPHHWVRFMMKFELGLEKPEETRAIQSAATIAASYAVGGLFPLLPYMVISSATHAVIASVVVTLAALLLFGYVKAHFTGDDKAPIKSALQTAFVGAMASAAAYGIARLIH
;
A
#
# COMPACT_ATOMS: atom_id res chain seq x y z
N MET A 1 -16.87 5.56 -3.43
CA MET A 1 -17.95 6.42 -3.99
C MET A 1 -19.15 5.60 -4.47
N ARG A 2 -18.96 4.50 -5.22
CA ARG A 2 -20.08 3.61 -5.58
C ARG A 2 -20.71 2.93 -4.37
N GLU A 3 -19.90 2.31 -3.51
CA GLU A 3 -20.39 1.64 -2.30
C GLU A 3 -21.09 2.62 -1.35
N LEU A 4 -20.51 3.81 -1.10
CA LEU A 4 -21.17 4.84 -0.29
C LEU A 4 -22.59 5.17 -0.77
N LYS A 5 -22.80 5.29 -2.09
CA LYS A 5 -24.14 5.56 -2.64
C LYS A 5 -25.07 4.35 -2.57
N ARG A 6 -24.51 3.15 -2.57
CA ARG A 6 -25.27 1.90 -2.39
C ARG A 6 -25.77 1.83 -0.94
N GLU A 7 -24.87 2.06 -0.01
CA GLU A 7 -25.13 2.11 1.43
C GLU A 7 -26.18 3.17 1.80
N GLU A 8 -26.00 4.41 1.29
CA GLU A 8 -26.96 5.51 1.46
C GLU A 8 -28.37 5.17 0.96
N LYS A 9 -28.48 4.26 -0.01
CA LYS A 9 -29.74 3.80 -0.56
C LYS A 9 -30.31 2.63 0.25
N GLU A 10 -29.47 1.69 0.67
CA GLU A 10 -29.85 0.51 1.46
C GLU A 10 -30.46 0.91 2.81
N ILE A 11 -29.88 1.91 3.50
CA ILE A 11 -30.45 2.46 4.75
C ILE A 11 -31.83 3.12 4.58
N ILE A 12 -32.24 3.44 3.35
CA ILE A 12 -33.56 4.00 3.02
C ILE A 12 -34.52 2.91 2.55
N ASP A 13 -34.05 2.02 1.67
CA ASP A 13 -34.85 1.00 1.01
C ASP A 13 -35.18 -0.17 1.97
N VAL A 14 -34.24 -0.55 2.83
CA VAL A 14 -34.33 -1.72 3.73
C VAL A 14 -33.78 -1.43 5.14
N PRO A 15 -34.25 -0.38 5.85
CA PRO A 15 -33.66 0.09 7.11
C PRO A 15 -33.61 -0.96 8.22
N ASP A 16 -34.61 -1.86 8.30
CA ASP A 16 -34.64 -2.90 9.33
C ASP A 16 -33.56 -3.96 9.10
N LEU A 17 -33.24 -4.26 7.83
CA LEU A 17 -32.17 -5.19 7.46
C LEU A 17 -30.81 -4.58 7.83
N GLU A 18 -30.55 -3.34 7.41
CA GLU A 18 -29.31 -2.61 7.73
C GLU A 18 -29.09 -2.43 9.24
N ALA A 19 -30.19 -2.30 10.01
CA ALA A 19 -30.12 -2.18 11.46
C ALA A 19 -29.75 -3.53 12.10
N ALA A 20 -30.24 -4.64 11.54
CA ALA A 20 -29.83 -5.98 11.96
C ALA A 20 -28.34 -6.20 11.69
N GLU A 21 -27.84 -5.77 10.53
CA GLU A 21 -26.41 -5.86 10.18
C GLU A 21 -25.52 -5.06 11.15
N CYS A 22 -25.95 -3.87 11.60
CA CYS A 22 -25.27 -3.15 12.69
C CYS A 22 -25.19 -3.96 13.98
N GLY A 23 -26.26 -4.67 14.34
CA GLY A 23 -26.29 -5.57 15.50
C GLY A 23 -25.35 -6.76 15.32
N GLU A 24 -25.29 -7.35 14.14
CA GLU A 24 -24.38 -8.44 13.81
C GLU A 24 -22.91 -8.02 13.89
N ILE A 25 -22.58 -6.82 13.41
CA ILE A 25 -21.24 -6.24 13.54
C ILE A 25 -20.86 -6.13 15.02
N LEU A 26 -21.75 -5.59 15.86
CA LEU A 26 -21.49 -5.45 17.31
C LEU A 26 -21.34 -6.82 18.00
N ALA A 27 -22.13 -7.81 17.60
CA ALA A 27 -22.04 -9.17 18.12
C ALA A 27 -20.68 -9.84 17.81
N GLN A 28 -20.07 -9.53 16.66
CA GLN A 28 -18.71 -10.01 16.34
C GLN A 28 -17.64 -9.49 17.31
N TYR A 29 -17.90 -8.36 17.98
CA TYR A 29 -17.05 -7.82 19.05
C TYR A 29 -17.45 -8.30 20.45
N GLY A 30 -18.41 -9.23 20.56
CA GLY A 30 -18.88 -9.78 21.82
C GLY A 30 -19.85 -8.88 22.58
N VAL A 31 -20.45 -7.89 21.93
CA VAL A 31 -21.50 -7.05 22.53
C VAL A 31 -22.80 -7.86 22.58
N GLU A 32 -23.39 -8.00 23.76
CA GLU A 32 -24.65 -8.73 23.92
C GLU A 32 -25.82 -7.94 23.29
N ALA A 33 -26.85 -8.67 22.84
CA ALA A 33 -27.98 -8.06 22.13
C ALA A 33 -28.67 -6.93 22.94
N GLU A 34 -28.78 -7.11 24.26
CA GLU A 34 -29.38 -6.14 25.19
C GLU A 34 -28.59 -4.84 25.26
N GLU A 35 -27.27 -4.91 25.07
CA GLU A 35 -26.35 -3.76 25.07
C GLU A 35 -26.22 -3.13 23.67
N ALA A 36 -26.33 -3.94 22.61
CA ALA A 36 -26.25 -3.48 21.23
C ALA A 36 -27.52 -2.71 20.79
N GLU A 37 -28.70 -3.13 21.26
CA GLU A 37 -29.98 -2.57 20.79
C GLU A 37 -30.11 -1.04 21.02
N PRO A 38 -29.75 -0.48 22.19
CA PRO A 38 -29.71 0.98 22.38
C PRO A 38 -28.72 1.69 21.45
N VAL A 39 -27.57 1.05 21.14
CA VAL A 39 -26.53 1.61 20.28
C VAL A 39 -27.01 1.65 18.84
N VAL A 40 -27.58 0.57 18.33
CA VAL A 40 -28.17 0.49 16.98
C VAL A 40 -29.27 1.54 16.85
N ARG A 41 -30.21 1.62 17.80
CA ARG A 41 -31.26 2.64 17.80
C ARG A 41 -30.73 4.08 17.84
N ALA A 42 -29.59 4.31 18.50
CA ALA A 42 -28.97 5.63 18.53
C ALA A 42 -28.28 5.96 17.19
N LEU A 43 -27.62 4.98 16.56
CA LEU A 43 -26.98 5.10 15.26
C LEU A 43 -28.00 5.39 14.15
N THR A 44 -29.11 4.64 14.11
CA THR A 44 -30.13 4.78 13.05
C THR A 44 -30.84 6.14 13.05
N ARG A 45 -30.78 6.91 14.15
CA ARG A 45 -31.29 8.30 14.21
C ARG A 45 -30.49 9.29 13.38
N ASN A 46 -29.24 8.98 13.09
CA ASN A 46 -28.37 9.86 12.28
C ASN A 46 -27.85 9.06 11.07
N PRO A 47 -28.54 9.15 9.92
CA PRO A 47 -28.17 8.43 8.70
C PRO A 47 -26.70 8.61 8.30
N HIS A 48 -26.14 9.80 8.50
CA HIS A 48 -24.74 10.06 8.18
C HIS A 48 -23.76 9.30 9.09
N HIS A 49 -24.07 9.16 10.38
CA HIS A 49 -23.25 8.33 11.28
C HIS A 49 -23.48 6.84 11.07
N TRP A 50 -24.70 6.43 10.75
CA TRP A 50 -25.05 5.05 10.43
C TRP A 50 -24.30 4.56 9.18
N VAL A 51 -24.41 5.26 8.06
CA VAL A 51 -23.67 4.94 6.83
C VAL A 51 -22.17 4.92 7.08
N ARG A 52 -21.64 5.87 7.87
CA ARG A 52 -20.21 5.88 8.20
C ARG A 52 -19.80 4.65 9.03
N PHE A 53 -20.66 4.19 9.93
CA PHE A 53 -20.44 2.98 10.72
C PHE A 53 -20.40 1.75 9.81
N MET A 54 -21.42 1.56 8.98
CA MET A 54 -21.48 0.44 8.02
C MET A 54 -20.30 0.44 7.05
N MET A 55 -20.03 1.58 6.41
CA MET A 55 -18.86 1.74 5.53
C MET A 55 -17.54 1.34 6.20
N LYS A 56 -17.37 1.64 7.50
CA LYS A 56 -16.14 1.34 8.21
C LYS A 56 -16.06 -0.10 8.69
N PHE A 57 -17.13 -0.62 9.31
CA PHE A 57 -17.08 -1.88 10.04
C PHE A 57 -17.59 -3.07 9.22
N GLU A 58 -18.48 -2.85 8.27
CA GLU A 58 -18.96 -3.89 7.36
C GLU A 58 -18.04 -4.01 6.14
N LEU A 59 -17.76 -2.88 5.46
CA LEU A 59 -17.01 -2.87 4.20
C LEU A 59 -15.50 -2.65 4.37
N GLY A 60 -15.05 -2.25 5.56
CA GLY A 60 -13.64 -1.90 5.80
C GLY A 60 -13.16 -0.67 5.01
N LEU A 61 -14.10 0.17 4.53
CA LEU A 61 -13.81 1.31 3.68
C LEU A 61 -13.75 2.60 4.51
N GLU A 62 -12.55 3.13 4.69
CA GLU A 62 -12.39 4.49 5.19
C GLU A 62 -12.55 5.51 4.05
N LYS A 63 -13.08 6.70 4.39
CA LYS A 63 -13.26 7.77 3.41
C LYS A 63 -11.89 8.13 2.80
N PRO A 64 -11.70 8.03 1.47
CA PRO A 64 -10.43 8.40 0.85
C PRO A 64 -10.15 9.89 1.12
N GLU A 65 -8.97 10.22 1.62
CA GLU A 65 -8.50 11.60 1.61
C GLU A 65 -8.11 11.95 0.17
N GLU A 66 -8.90 12.79 -0.51
CA GLU A 66 -8.70 13.14 -1.93
C GLU A 66 -7.28 13.66 -2.22
N THR A 67 -6.69 14.41 -1.29
CA THR A 67 -5.33 14.95 -1.42
C THR A 67 -4.24 13.87 -1.33
N ARG A 68 -4.48 12.77 -0.59
CA ARG A 68 -3.50 11.69 -0.44
C ARG A 68 -3.24 10.97 -1.75
N ALA A 69 -4.22 10.86 -2.64
CA ALA A 69 -4.05 10.15 -3.91
C ALA A 69 -3.01 10.82 -4.81
N ILE A 70 -3.13 12.14 -5.00
CA ILE A 70 -2.20 12.92 -5.83
C ILE A 70 -0.81 12.94 -5.19
N GLN A 71 -0.72 13.16 -3.88
CA GLN A 71 0.55 13.12 -3.16
C GLN A 71 1.23 11.76 -3.31
N SER A 72 0.49 10.66 -3.14
CA SER A 72 1.05 9.30 -3.32
C SER A 72 1.58 9.09 -4.74
N ALA A 73 0.81 9.51 -5.76
CA ALA A 73 1.24 9.38 -7.15
C ALA A 73 2.52 10.20 -7.43
N ALA A 74 2.57 11.45 -6.98
CA ALA A 74 3.75 12.31 -7.14
C ALA A 74 4.98 11.76 -6.41
N THR A 75 4.82 11.28 -5.18
CA THR A 75 5.91 10.67 -4.40
C THR A 75 6.44 9.41 -5.07
N ILE A 76 5.57 8.53 -5.58
CA ILE A 76 6.00 7.32 -6.30
C ILE A 76 6.73 7.70 -7.59
N ALA A 77 6.18 8.62 -8.38
CA ALA A 77 6.80 9.06 -9.64
C ALA A 77 8.19 9.67 -9.41
N ALA A 78 8.32 10.57 -8.44
CA ALA A 78 9.60 11.17 -8.07
C ALA A 78 10.60 10.12 -7.55
N SER A 79 10.15 9.21 -6.68
CA SER A 79 11.00 8.14 -6.14
C SER A 79 11.50 7.20 -7.25
N TYR A 80 10.64 6.86 -8.21
CA TYR A 80 11.01 6.00 -9.33
C TYR A 80 11.99 6.69 -10.27
N ALA A 81 11.78 7.98 -10.56
CA ALA A 81 12.70 8.78 -11.37
C ALA A 81 14.08 8.85 -10.71
N VAL A 82 14.15 9.21 -9.42
CA VAL A 82 15.41 9.29 -8.67
C VAL A 82 16.07 7.92 -8.53
N GLY A 83 15.30 6.88 -8.19
CA GLY A 83 15.81 5.51 -8.05
C GLY A 83 16.37 4.95 -9.37
N GLY A 84 15.70 5.22 -10.49
CA GLY A 84 16.14 4.82 -11.82
C GLY A 84 17.40 5.53 -12.31
N LEU A 85 17.75 6.69 -11.73
CA LEU A 85 18.97 7.40 -12.10
C LEU A 85 20.24 6.72 -11.57
N PHE A 86 20.21 6.10 -10.39
CA PHE A 86 21.38 5.44 -9.79
C PHE A 86 22.14 4.50 -10.75
N PRO A 87 21.50 3.51 -11.41
CA PRO A 87 22.18 2.65 -12.37
C PRO A 87 22.68 3.38 -13.62
N LEU A 88 22.06 4.51 -14.00
CA LEU A 88 22.40 5.28 -15.20
C LEU A 88 23.55 6.26 -14.97
N LEU A 89 23.75 6.73 -13.73
CA LEU A 89 24.78 7.73 -13.39
C LEU A 89 26.17 7.35 -13.93
N PRO A 90 26.69 6.11 -13.78
CA PRO A 90 28.01 5.78 -14.29
C PRO A 90 28.13 5.87 -15.81
N TYR A 91 27.06 5.61 -16.56
CA TYR A 91 27.04 5.75 -18.02
C TYR A 91 27.07 7.21 -18.48
N MET A 92 26.68 8.15 -17.62
CA MET A 92 26.76 9.59 -17.94
C MET A 92 28.19 10.14 -17.82
N VAL A 93 29.05 9.50 -17.01
CA VAL A 93 30.40 10.00 -16.69
C VAL A 93 31.53 9.11 -17.22
N ILE A 94 31.28 7.82 -17.49
CA ILE A 94 32.28 6.87 -17.98
C ILE A 94 31.98 6.55 -19.45
N SER A 95 32.89 6.93 -20.35
CA SER A 95 32.73 6.71 -21.80
C SER A 95 32.86 5.24 -22.22
N SER A 96 33.55 4.42 -21.43
CA SER A 96 33.69 2.98 -21.71
C SER A 96 32.52 2.21 -21.14
N ALA A 97 31.68 1.64 -22.01
CA ALA A 97 30.51 0.85 -21.61
C ALA A 97 30.85 -0.30 -20.64
N THR A 98 31.98 -0.97 -20.85
CA THR A 98 32.45 -2.07 -19.99
C THR A 98 32.81 -1.61 -18.58
N HIS A 99 33.43 -0.44 -18.44
CA HIS A 99 33.73 0.11 -17.12
C HIS A 99 32.48 0.71 -16.47
N ALA A 100 31.60 1.33 -17.27
CA ALA A 100 30.34 1.90 -16.81
C ALA A 100 29.40 0.85 -16.24
N VAL A 101 29.29 -0.34 -16.87
CA VAL A 101 28.44 -1.42 -16.34
C VAL A 101 28.93 -1.94 -15.00
N ILE A 102 30.25 -2.10 -14.81
CA ILE A 102 30.81 -2.54 -13.53
C ILE A 102 30.53 -1.51 -12.44
N ALA A 103 30.78 -0.23 -12.73
CA ALA A 103 30.47 0.86 -11.80
C ALA A 103 28.96 0.95 -11.49
N SER A 104 28.11 0.76 -12.49
CA SER A 104 26.65 0.73 -12.36
C SER A 104 26.17 -0.39 -11.44
N VAL A 105 26.73 -1.60 -11.57
CA VAL A 105 26.42 -2.72 -10.68
C VAL A 105 26.78 -2.38 -9.23
N VAL A 106 27.97 -1.83 -8.99
CA VAL A 106 28.43 -1.48 -7.63
C VAL A 106 27.54 -0.39 -7.01
N VAL A 107 27.27 0.69 -7.74
CA VAL A 107 26.43 1.80 -7.28
C VAL A 107 25.00 1.33 -7.01
N THR A 108 24.43 0.53 -7.90
CA THR A 108 23.07 0.01 -7.76
C THR A 108 22.97 -0.95 -6.58
N LEU A 109 23.96 -1.83 -6.41
CA LEU A 109 23.98 -2.77 -5.28
C LEU A 109 24.09 -2.03 -3.94
N ALA A 110 24.95 -1.01 -3.85
CA ALA A 110 25.06 -0.16 -2.67
C ALA A 110 23.73 0.57 -2.38
N ALA A 111 23.08 1.12 -3.42
CA ALA A 111 21.78 1.76 -3.27
C ALA A 111 20.70 0.76 -2.80
N LEU A 112 20.61 -0.43 -3.38
CA LEU A 112 19.64 -1.46 -2.98
C LEU A 112 19.83 -1.92 -1.53
N LEU A 113 21.09 -2.09 -1.10
CA LEU A 113 21.40 -2.42 0.29
C LEU A 113 20.98 -1.29 1.24
N LEU A 114 21.28 -0.03 0.90
CA LEU A 114 20.88 1.13 1.68
C LEU A 114 19.35 1.26 1.75
N PHE A 115 18.66 1.22 0.61
CA PHE A 115 17.20 1.29 0.56
C PHE A 115 16.55 0.13 1.31
N GLY A 116 17.06 -1.09 1.18
CA GLY A 116 16.52 -2.23 1.91
C GLY A 116 16.74 -2.12 3.43
N TYR A 117 17.88 -1.56 3.86
CA TYR A 117 18.12 -1.27 5.28
C TYR A 117 17.16 -0.21 5.81
N VAL A 118 17.03 0.92 5.10
CA VAL A 118 16.13 2.03 5.47
C VAL A 118 14.68 1.57 5.46
N LYS A 119 14.26 0.77 4.46
CA LYS A 119 12.92 0.18 4.37
C LYS A 119 12.55 -0.61 5.61
N ALA A 120 13.49 -1.38 6.17
CA ALA A 120 13.22 -2.18 7.37
C ALA A 120 12.84 -1.31 8.57
N HIS A 121 13.46 -0.14 8.69
CA HIS A 121 13.18 0.81 9.75
C HIS A 121 11.77 1.39 9.67
N PHE A 122 11.33 1.75 8.45
CA PHE A 122 10.01 2.33 8.24
C PHE A 122 8.86 1.30 8.24
N THR A 123 9.16 0.02 8.03
CA THR A 123 8.14 -1.05 7.94
C THR A 123 7.94 -1.83 9.24
N GLY A 124 8.63 -1.46 10.32
CA GLY A 124 8.53 -2.14 11.61
C GLY A 124 9.31 -3.46 11.69
N ASP A 125 10.10 -3.76 10.66
CA ASP A 125 11.02 -4.91 10.59
C ASP A 125 12.40 -4.58 11.21
N ASP A 126 12.44 -3.70 12.20
CA ASP A 126 13.64 -3.22 12.92
C ASP A 126 14.52 -4.35 13.48
N LYS A 127 13.93 -5.53 13.68
CA LYS A 127 14.63 -6.71 14.21
C LYS A 127 15.56 -7.37 13.18
N ALA A 128 15.45 -7.05 11.89
CA ALA A 128 16.26 -7.68 10.84
C ALA A 128 16.59 -6.75 9.64
N PRO A 129 17.17 -5.55 9.85
CA PRO A 129 17.40 -4.59 8.78
C PRO A 129 18.42 -5.07 7.73
N ILE A 130 19.43 -5.82 8.17
CA ILE A 130 20.41 -6.46 7.28
C ILE A 130 19.75 -7.49 6.37
N LYS A 131 18.78 -8.27 6.89
CA LYS A 131 18.04 -9.25 6.09
C LYS A 131 17.22 -8.57 5.00
N SER A 132 16.53 -7.47 5.34
CA SER A 132 15.78 -6.68 4.37
C SER A 132 16.68 -6.06 3.29
N ALA A 133 17.86 -5.54 3.69
CA ALA A 133 18.88 -5.07 2.76
C ALA A 133 19.31 -6.16 1.76
N LEU A 134 19.70 -7.34 2.28
CA LEU A 134 20.12 -8.47 1.47
C LEU A 134 19.01 -9.00 0.55
N GLN A 135 17.77 -9.07 1.04
CA GLN A 135 16.62 -9.45 0.21
C GLN A 135 16.39 -8.47 -0.93
N THR A 136 16.50 -7.17 -0.65
CA THR A 136 16.28 -6.12 -1.65
C THR A 136 17.37 -6.16 -2.73
N ALA A 137 18.63 -6.34 -2.32
CA ALA A 137 19.75 -6.57 -3.23
C ALA A 137 19.58 -7.85 -4.06
N PHE A 138 19.14 -8.95 -3.44
CA PHE A 138 18.95 -10.24 -4.10
C PHE A 138 17.86 -10.19 -5.18
N VAL A 139 16.70 -9.59 -4.89
CA VAL A 139 15.63 -9.40 -5.88
C VAL A 139 16.12 -8.57 -7.06
N GLY A 140 16.85 -7.47 -6.80
CA GLY A 140 17.46 -6.65 -7.84
C GLY A 140 18.47 -7.43 -8.70
N ALA A 141 19.32 -8.24 -8.08
CA ALA A 141 20.28 -9.09 -8.78
C ALA A 141 19.58 -10.13 -9.67
N MET A 142 18.52 -10.79 -9.18
CA MET A 142 17.74 -11.73 -9.99
C MET A 142 17.05 -11.06 -11.18
N ALA A 143 16.43 -9.90 -10.97
CA ALA A 143 15.79 -9.14 -12.04
C ALA A 143 16.79 -8.70 -13.11
N SER A 144 17.97 -8.22 -12.70
CA SER A 144 19.06 -7.84 -13.61
C SER A 144 19.60 -9.05 -14.39
N ALA A 145 19.82 -10.19 -13.72
CA ALA A 145 20.25 -11.42 -14.36
C ALA A 145 19.22 -11.93 -15.39
N ALA A 146 17.93 -11.87 -15.06
CA ALA A 146 16.85 -12.23 -15.97
C ALA A 146 16.81 -11.30 -17.20
N ALA A 147 16.89 -9.99 -17.00
CA ALA A 147 16.92 -9.01 -18.09
C ALA A 147 18.14 -9.22 -19.02
N TYR A 148 19.33 -9.44 -18.45
CA TYR A 148 20.54 -9.76 -19.20
C TYR A 148 20.40 -11.08 -19.98
N GLY A 149 19.86 -12.12 -19.35
CA GLY A 149 19.61 -13.41 -19.99
C GLY A 149 18.68 -13.29 -21.20
N ILE A 150 17.58 -12.55 -21.06
CA ILE A 150 16.65 -12.26 -22.17
C ILE A 150 17.36 -11.47 -23.27
N ALA A 151 18.10 -10.41 -22.94
CA ALA A 151 18.81 -9.61 -23.92
C ALA A 151 19.78 -10.44 -24.76
N ARG A 152 20.49 -11.39 -24.13
CA ARG A 152 21.42 -12.33 -24.78
C ARG A 152 20.75 -13.47 -25.55
N LEU A 153 19.48 -13.78 -25.30
CA LEU A 153 18.74 -14.75 -26.10
C LEU A 153 18.18 -14.14 -27.39
N ILE A 154 17.93 -12.83 -27.37
CA ILE A 154 17.37 -12.08 -28.50
C ILE A 154 18.48 -11.55 -29.44
N HIS A 155 19.66 -11.22 -28.90
CA HIS A 155 20.85 -10.85 -29.67
C HIS A 155 21.81 -12.03 -29.82
#